data_AF-A0A925NJP5-F1
#
_entry.id   AF-A0A925NJP5-F1
#
_cell.length_a   1.000
_cell.length_b   1.000
_cell.length_c   1.000
_cell.angle_alpha   90.00
_cell.angle_beta   90.00
_cell.angle_gamma   90.00
#
_symmetry.space_group_name_H-M   'P 1'
#
loop_
_entity.id
_entity.type
_entity.pdbx_description
1 polymer ?
#
loop_
_entity_poly.entity_id
_entity_poly.type
_entity_poly.pdbx_seq_one_letter_code
_entity_poly.pdbx_strand_id
1 'polypeptide(L)'
;LNPNDMELRLAQAKLRSLSGETVDLTTLGTPTNDGERIAYAEACLAQNKFREADEQMSQVIAHTTTAKGTFAVADLALMIKDLPSAEAAYRKAGAFPGGAERAKRGMDLIAKQKDVARQDLTLADDLAKRGQTKSAIDKYRSACYQNPKVSDAHLAYAICLEKDRPETGPQLRLSSSQFKAYMALEPSLPEKEVKKLNDKISKLDEKAFKLDQKEGSGRSGVKRRF
;
A
#
# COMPACT_ATOMS: atom_id res chain seq x y z
N LEU A 1 21.37 -14.44 15.49
CA LEU A 1 20.14 -13.90 14.86
C LEU A 1 19.10 -14.99 14.89
N ASN A 2 17.97 -14.80 15.58
CA ASN A 2 17.03 -15.89 15.85
C ASN A 2 16.13 -16.13 14.62
N PRO A 3 16.25 -17.26 13.90
CA PRO A 3 15.58 -17.46 12.62
C PRO A 3 14.05 -17.57 12.70
N ASN A 4 13.50 -17.67 13.92
CA ASN A 4 12.09 -17.95 14.21
C ASN A 4 11.28 -16.73 14.66
N ASP A 5 11.87 -15.55 14.64
CA ASP A 5 11.16 -14.32 14.99
C ASP A 5 10.20 -13.93 13.84
N MET A 6 8.90 -14.04 14.10
CA MET A 6 7.87 -13.72 13.11
C MET A 6 7.88 -12.23 12.74
N GLU A 7 8.14 -11.34 13.69
CA GLU A 7 8.22 -9.90 13.43
C GLU A 7 9.35 -9.58 12.45
N LEU A 8 10.50 -10.24 12.61
CA LEU A 8 11.63 -10.11 11.69
C LEU A 8 11.29 -10.60 10.28
N ARG A 9 10.57 -11.73 10.17
CA ARG A 9 10.13 -12.27 8.87
C ARG A 9 9.10 -11.36 8.20
N LEU A 10 8.20 -10.76 8.97
CA LEU A 10 7.21 -9.80 8.46
C LEU A 10 7.86 -8.49 8.01
N ALA A 11 8.84 -7.98 8.77
CA ALA A 11 9.63 -6.83 8.35
C ALA A 11 10.40 -7.12 7.04
N GLN A 12 10.98 -8.32 6.91
CA GLN A 12 11.62 -8.74 5.67
C GLN A 12 10.62 -8.86 4.51
N ALA A 13 9.43 -9.43 4.77
CA ALA A 13 8.37 -9.55 3.78
C ALA A 13 7.93 -8.17 3.27
N LYS A 14 7.74 -7.20 4.18
CA LYS A 14 7.44 -5.81 3.84
C LYS A 14 8.51 -5.19 2.97
N LEU A 15 9.79 -5.29 3.35
CA LEU A 15 10.89 -4.71 2.57
C LEU A 15 10.96 -5.29 1.15
N ARG A 16 10.74 -6.60 1.01
CA ARG A 16 10.66 -7.28 -0.29
C ARG A 16 9.44 -6.82 -1.10
N SER A 17 8.29 -6.68 -0.46
CA SER A 17 7.09 -6.13 -1.11
C SER A 17 7.29 -4.70 -1.59
N LEU A 18 7.98 -3.86 -0.81
CA LEU A 18 8.34 -2.50 -1.21
C LEU A 18 9.36 -2.47 -2.37
N SER A 19 10.21 -3.50 -2.50
CA SER A 19 11.08 -3.65 -3.68
C SER A 19 10.39 -4.28 -4.89
N GLY A 20 9.08 -4.55 -4.81
CA GLY A 20 8.27 -5.11 -5.88
C GLY A 20 8.26 -6.64 -5.95
N GLU A 21 8.79 -7.33 -4.94
CA GLU A 21 8.69 -8.79 -4.82
C GLU A 21 7.40 -9.19 -4.11
N THR A 22 6.60 -10.05 -4.72
CA THR A 22 5.44 -10.65 -4.07
C THR A 22 5.90 -11.69 -3.04
N VAL A 23 5.59 -11.46 -1.77
CA VAL A 23 5.91 -12.40 -0.68
C VAL A 23 4.64 -13.07 -0.21
N ASP A 24 4.61 -14.40 -0.28
CA ASP A 24 3.49 -15.17 0.25
C ASP A 24 3.47 -15.15 1.79
N LEU A 25 2.62 -14.30 2.35
CA LEU A 25 2.46 -14.13 3.79
C LEU A 25 1.89 -15.39 4.47
N THR A 26 1.24 -16.30 3.74
CA THR A 26 0.69 -17.54 4.34
C THR A 26 1.78 -18.47 4.84
N THR A 27 2.98 -18.39 4.25
CA THR A 27 4.15 -19.19 4.64
C THR A 27 4.77 -18.75 5.97
N LEU A 28 4.38 -17.56 6.48
CA LEU A 28 4.95 -16.98 7.70
C LEU A 28 4.23 -17.42 8.98
N GLY A 29 3.08 -18.08 8.85
CA GLY A 29 2.22 -18.49 9.97
C GLY A 29 1.17 -17.45 10.34
N THR A 30 0.31 -17.79 11.30
CA THR A 30 -0.74 -16.92 11.81
C THR A 30 -0.24 -16.09 12.99
N PRO A 31 -0.48 -14.77 13.02
CA PRO A 31 -0.11 -13.93 14.16
C PRO A 31 -0.74 -14.43 15.47
N THR A 32 0.07 -14.56 16.50
CA THR A 32 -0.30 -15.07 17.84
C THR A 32 -0.43 -13.97 18.88
N ASN A 33 0.20 -12.82 18.66
CA ASN A 33 0.15 -11.66 19.56
C ASN A 33 -0.09 -10.34 18.80
N ASP A 34 -0.38 -9.27 19.54
CA ASP A 34 -0.73 -7.97 18.95
C ASP A 34 0.43 -7.30 18.20
N GLY A 35 1.67 -7.52 18.61
CA GLY A 35 2.86 -7.02 17.89
C GLY A 35 2.99 -7.65 16.50
N GLU A 36 2.87 -8.98 16.43
CA GLU A 36 2.84 -9.74 15.19
C GLU A 36 1.67 -9.33 14.30
N ARG A 37 0.49 -9.03 14.87
CA ARG A 37 -0.67 -8.56 14.10
C ARG A 37 -0.43 -7.20 13.46
N ILE A 38 0.21 -6.26 14.16
CA ILE A 38 0.57 -4.95 13.61
C ILE A 38 1.58 -5.13 12.47
N ALA A 39 2.63 -5.93 12.68
CA ALA A 39 3.63 -6.21 11.65
C ALA A 39 3.00 -6.91 10.42
N TYR A 40 2.04 -7.79 10.64
CA TYR A 40 1.31 -8.48 9.58
C TYR A 40 0.41 -7.52 8.81
N ALA A 41 -0.30 -6.64 9.50
CA ALA A 41 -1.11 -5.59 8.88
C ALA A 41 -0.25 -4.68 7.99
N GLU A 42 0.94 -4.30 8.47
CA GLU A 42 1.87 -3.48 7.70
C GLU A 42 2.38 -4.19 6.44
N ALA A 43 2.71 -5.48 6.54
CA ALA A 43 3.08 -6.30 5.38
C ALA A 43 1.91 -6.44 4.38
N CYS A 44 0.68 -6.55 4.88
CA CYS A 44 -0.53 -6.59 4.04
C CYS A 44 -0.74 -5.26 3.29
N LEU A 45 -0.58 -4.12 3.96
CA LEU A 45 -0.68 -2.80 3.32
C LEU A 45 0.36 -2.65 2.19
N ALA A 46 1.59 -3.10 2.40
CA ALA A 46 2.64 -3.08 1.38
C ALA A 46 2.31 -3.95 0.15
N GLN A 47 1.40 -4.91 0.28
CA GLN A 47 0.94 -5.80 -0.79
C GLN A 47 -0.46 -5.47 -1.30
N ASN A 48 -1.02 -4.30 -0.92
CA ASN A 48 -2.39 -3.88 -1.24
C ASN A 48 -3.49 -4.85 -0.73
N LYS A 49 -3.19 -5.64 0.29
CA LYS A 49 -4.15 -6.54 0.95
C LYS A 49 -4.90 -5.79 2.06
N PHE A 50 -5.63 -4.74 1.67
CA PHE A 50 -6.21 -3.79 2.62
C PHE A 50 -7.19 -4.43 3.61
N ARG A 51 -8.03 -5.37 3.15
CA ARG A 51 -8.98 -6.09 4.01
C ARG A 51 -8.30 -6.92 5.09
N GLU A 52 -7.25 -7.68 4.73
CA GLU A 52 -6.49 -8.47 5.70
C GLU A 52 -5.80 -7.57 6.74
N ALA A 53 -5.29 -6.41 6.31
CA ALA A 53 -4.73 -5.41 7.22
C ALA A 53 -5.79 -4.85 8.20
N ASP A 54 -6.98 -4.51 7.68
CA ASP A 54 -8.10 -4.03 8.50
C ASP A 54 -8.55 -5.06 9.53
N GLU A 55 -8.62 -6.34 9.15
CA GLU A 55 -8.97 -7.44 10.04
C GLU A 55 -7.96 -7.57 11.20
N GLN A 56 -6.66 -7.54 10.91
CA GLN A 56 -5.63 -7.62 11.96
C GLN A 56 -5.65 -6.40 12.89
N MET A 57 -5.72 -5.19 12.33
CA MET A 57 -5.74 -3.97 13.14
C MET A 57 -7.00 -3.86 13.99
N SER A 58 -8.15 -4.29 13.48
CA SER A 58 -9.41 -4.32 14.25
C SER A 58 -9.30 -5.21 15.49
N GLN A 59 -8.63 -6.36 15.39
CA GLN A 59 -8.39 -7.25 16.53
C GLN A 59 -7.47 -6.60 17.58
N VAL A 60 -6.36 -6.00 17.14
CA VAL A 60 -5.42 -5.28 18.03
C VAL A 60 -6.13 -4.15 18.76
N ILE A 61 -6.91 -3.34 18.03
CA ILE A 61 -7.70 -2.26 18.61
C ILE A 61 -8.70 -2.84 19.62
N ALA A 62 -9.37 -3.96 19.32
CA ALA A 62 -10.31 -4.59 20.24
C ALA A 62 -9.65 -5.06 21.54
N HIS A 63 -8.46 -5.68 21.48
CA HIS A 63 -7.72 -6.21 22.63
C HIS A 63 -7.22 -5.12 23.60
N THR A 64 -7.03 -3.88 23.13
CA THR A 64 -6.61 -2.79 24.01
C THR A 64 -7.68 -2.44 25.05
N THR A 65 -7.32 -2.50 26.33
CA THR A 65 -8.21 -2.20 27.47
C THR A 65 -7.83 -0.94 28.23
N THR A 66 -6.68 -0.34 27.91
CA THR A 66 -6.16 0.85 28.59
C THR A 66 -6.03 2.02 27.62
N ALA A 67 -6.19 3.24 28.14
CA ALA A 67 -5.97 4.45 27.36
C ALA A 67 -4.56 4.48 26.73
N LYS A 68 -3.53 4.18 27.53
CA LYS A 68 -2.13 4.16 27.09
C LYS A 68 -1.90 3.18 25.94
N GLY A 69 -2.38 1.94 26.06
CA GLY A 69 -2.25 0.93 25.01
C GLY A 69 -3.00 1.32 23.73
N THR A 70 -4.23 1.83 23.88
CA THR A 70 -5.04 2.26 22.73
C THR A 70 -4.40 3.43 21.98
N PHE A 71 -3.83 4.40 22.70
CA PHE A 71 -3.07 5.49 22.07
C PHE A 71 -1.80 5.00 21.37
N ALA A 72 -1.08 4.02 21.94
CA ALA A 72 0.09 3.46 21.28
C ALA A 72 -0.28 2.78 19.94
N VAL A 73 -1.38 2.02 19.92
CA VAL A 73 -1.91 1.43 18.68
C VAL A 73 -2.34 2.51 17.68
N ALA A 74 -2.97 3.60 18.16
CA ALA A 74 -3.35 4.71 17.30
C ALA A 74 -2.13 5.42 16.67
N ASP A 75 -1.10 5.69 17.47
CA ASP A 75 0.13 6.33 17.02
C ASP A 75 0.89 5.43 16.02
N LEU A 76 0.91 4.11 16.25
CA LEU A 76 1.49 3.13 15.32
C LEU A 76 0.70 3.04 14.01
N ALA A 77 -0.62 2.96 14.07
CA ALA A 77 -1.49 2.96 12.89
C ALA A 77 -1.29 4.23 12.03
N LEU A 78 -1.15 5.39 12.70
CA LEU A 78 -0.85 6.66 12.03
C LEU A 78 0.54 6.65 11.36
N MET A 79 1.53 6.03 12.00
CA MET A 79 2.89 5.91 11.47
C MET A 79 2.94 5.05 10.21
N ILE A 80 2.21 3.92 10.19
CA ILE A 80 2.12 3.04 9.02
C ILE A 80 1.11 3.51 7.96
N LYS A 81 0.54 4.70 8.15
CA LYS A 81 -0.43 5.35 7.24
C LYS A 81 -1.76 4.61 7.11
N ASP A 82 -2.11 3.75 8.08
CA ASP A 82 -3.43 3.15 8.18
C ASP A 82 -4.41 4.11 8.87
N LEU A 83 -4.82 5.15 8.13
CA LEU A 83 -5.63 6.24 8.68
C LEU A 83 -6.98 5.77 9.26
N PRO A 84 -7.72 4.84 8.63
CA PRO A 84 -8.96 4.31 9.21
C PRO A 84 -8.74 3.61 10.57
N SER A 85 -7.71 2.77 10.67
CA SER A 85 -7.37 2.10 11.93
C SER A 85 -6.89 3.09 12.99
N ALA A 86 -6.09 4.08 12.60
CA ALA A 86 -5.66 5.15 13.51
C ALA A 86 -6.85 5.95 14.04
N GLU A 87 -7.82 6.27 13.17
CA GLU A 87 -9.05 6.98 13.52
C GLU A 87 -9.90 6.18 14.52
N ALA A 88 -10.09 4.88 14.25
CA ALA A 88 -10.81 3.98 15.16
C ALA A 88 -10.12 3.87 16.52
N ALA A 89 -8.79 3.75 16.54
CA ALA A 89 -8.01 3.67 17.75
C ALA A 89 -8.03 4.99 18.55
N TYR A 90 -7.86 6.16 17.93
CA TYR A 90 -7.98 7.45 18.63
C TYR A 90 -9.40 7.69 19.15
N ARG A 91 -10.44 7.31 18.40
CA ARG A 91 -11.83 7.40 18.86
C ARG A 91 -12.05 6.54 20.10
N LYS A 92 -11.58 5.29 20.10
CA LYS A 92 -11.63 4.42 21.28
C LYS A 92 -10.80 5.00 22.44
N ALA A 93 -9.61 5.50 22.16
CA ALA A 93 -8.71 6.07 23.17
C ALA A 93 -9.30 7.33 23.84
N GLY A 94 -10.06 8.13 23.08
CA GLY A 94 -10.74 9.33 23.56
C GLY A 94 -11.91 9.04 24.51
N ALA A 95 -12.47 7.83 24.47
CA ALA A 95 -13.53 7.41 25.37
C ALA A 95 -13.03 7.07 26.79
N PHE A 96 -11.71 6.94 26.98
CA PHE A 96 -11.14 6.77 28.33
C PHE A 96 -11.09 8.11 29.09
N PRO A 97 -11.18 8.09 30.44
CA PRO A 97 -11.06 9.29 31.26
C PRO A 97 -9.76 10.07 30.97
N GLY A 98 -9.90 11.36 30.67
CA GLY A 98 -8.76 12.24 30.34
C GLY A 98 -8.15 12.06 28.94
N GLY A 99 -8.71 11.17 28.10
CA GLY A 99 -8.20 10.88 26.75
C GLY A 99 -8.63 11.87 25.67
N ALA A 100 -9.72 12.62 25.88
CA ALA A 100 -10.38 13.41 24.83
C ALA A 100 -9.44 14.40 24.12
N GLU A 101 -8.65 15.18 24.85
CA GLU A 101 -7.74 16.17 24.25
C GLU A 101 -6.61 15.54 23.44
N ARG A 102 -6.08 14.39 23.87
CA ARG A 102 -5.07 13.67 23.08
C ARG A 102 -5.70 13.03 21.85
N ALA A 103 -6.87 12.44 21.97
CA ALA A 103 -7.59 11.88 20.84
C ALA A 103 -7.90 12.94 19.79
N LYS A 104 -8.36 14.13 20.20
CA LYS A 104 -8.60 15.26 19.30
C LYS A 104 -7.34 15.64 18.50
N ARG A 105 -6.19 15.79 19.18
CA ARG A 105 -4.91 16.06 18.49
C ARG A 105 -4.53 14.97 17.48
N GLY A 106 -4.75 13.70 17.83
CA GLY A 106 -4.52 12.58 16.90
C GLY A 106 -5.43 12.63 15.67
N MET A 107 -6.71 12.96 15.88
CA MET A 107 -7.68 13.15 14.80
C MET A 107 -7.32 14.32 13.88
N ASP A 108 -6.81 15.43 14.44
CA ASP A 108 -6.34 16.57 13.66
C ASP A 108 -5.13 16.20 12.78
N LEU A 109 -4.22 15.36 13.28
CA LEU A 109 -3.10 14.82 12.49
C LEU A 109 -3.59 13.93 11.34
N ILE A 110 -4.60 13.09 11.59
CA ILE A 110 -5.22 12.26 10.54
C ILE A 110 -5.87 13.14 9.48
N ALA A 111 -6.65 14.15 9.90
CA ALA A 111 -7.30 15.09 8.98
C ALA A 111 -6.27 15.78 8.08
N LYS A 112 -5.17 16.26 8.68
CA LYS A 112 -4.06 16.86 7.93
C LYS A 112 -3.45 15.88 6.92
N GLN A 113 -3.24 14.62 7.27
CA GLN A 113 -2.71 13.62 6.33
C GLN A 113 -3.68 13.32 5.19
N LYS A 114 -4.99 13.21 5.47
CA LYS A 114 -6.04 13.06 4.44
C LYS A 114 -6.07 14.27 3.51
N ASP A 115 -5.94 15.48 4.05
CA ASP A 115 -5.92 16.71 3.26
C ASP A 115 -4.70 16.79 2.34
N VAL A 116 -3.51 16.43 2.84
CA VAL A 116 -2.29 16.38 2.01
C VAL A 116 -2.45 15.36 0.88
N ALA A 117 -2.97 14.16 1.16
CA ALA A 117 -3.24 13.16 0.14
C ALA A 117 -4.23 13.67 -0.93
N ARG A 118 -5.30 14.36 -0.50
CA ARG A 118 -6.29 14.96 -1.42
C ARG A 118 -5.68 16.06 -2.29
N GLN A 119 -4.83 16.91 -1.72
CA GLN A 119 -4.14 17.96 -2.46
C GLN A 119 -3.18 17.39 -3.51
N ASP A 120 -2.39 16.38 -3.13
CA ASP A 120 -1.49 15.70 -4.07
C ASP A 120 -2.25 14.99 -5.19
N LEU A 121 -3.38 14.34 -4.88
CA LEU A 121 -4.26 13.72 -5.89
C LEU A 121 -4.80 14.78 -6.86
N THR A 122 -5.35 15.88 -6.35
CA THR A 122 -5.90 16.96 -7.18
C THR A 122 -4.84 17.55 -8.12
N LEU A 123 -3.63 17.77 -7.59
CA LEU A 123 -2.52 18.27 -8.39
C LEU A 123 -2.07 17.23 -9.43
N ALA A 124 -2.04 15.94 -9.08
CA ALA A 124 -1.72 14.88 -10.01
C ALA A 124 -2.70 14.82 -11.19
N ASP A 125 -4.00 14.96 -10.92
CA ASP A 125 -5.05 15.02 -11.93
C ASP A 125 -4.85 16.19 -12.90
N ASP A 126 -4.55 17.37 -12.36
CA ASP A 126 -4.30 18.57 -13.17
C ASP A 126 -3.04 18.45 -14.03
N LEU A 127 -1.96 17.87 -13.49
CA LEU A 127 -0.74 17.59 -14.23
C LEU A 127 -0.99 16.56 -15.34
N ALA A 128 -1.75 15.51 -15.04
CA ALA A 128 -2.09 14.47 -16.01
C ALA A 128 -2.92 15.03 -17.18
N LYS A 129 -3.91 15.90 -16.90
CA LYS A 129 -4.70 16.60 -17.92
C LYS A 129 -3.85 17.49 -18.83
N ARG A 130 -2.78 18.07 -18.29
CA ARG A 130 -1.82 18.91 -19.04
C ARG A 130 -0.75 18.10 -19.78
N GLY A 131 -0.82 16.77 -19.74
CA GLY A 131 0.17 15.90 -20.37
C GLY A 131 1.52 15.82 -19.64
N GLN A 132 1.61 16.36 -18.42
CA GLN A 132 2.82 16.31 -17.58
C GLN A 132 2.90 14.96 -16.84
N THR A 133 2.92 13.86 -17.60
CA THR A 133 2.77 12.48 -17.12
C THR A 133 3.73 12.12 -15.99
N LYS A 134 5.02 12.49 -16.10
CA LYS A 134 6.03 12.15 -15.08
C LYS A 134 5.77 12.86 -13.75
N SER A 135 5.45 14.15 -13.80
CA SER A 135 5.12 14.92 -12.59
C SER A 135 3.81 14.45 -11.97
N ALA A 136 2.83 14.06 -12.79
CA ALA A 136 1.60 13.45 -12.31
C ALA A 136 1.87 12.11 -11.59
N ILE A 137 2.72 11.24 -12.17
CA ILE A 137 3.17 9.99 -11.54
C ILE A 137 3.75 10.24 -10.15
N ASP A 138 4.65 11.22 -10.01
CA ASP A 138 5.25 11.55 -8.72
C ASP A 138 4.20 11.97 -7.68
N LYS A 139 3.18 12.72 -8.11
CA LYS A 139 2.10 13.19 -7.25
C LYS A 139 1.08 12.13 -6.90
N TYR A 140 0.70 11.26 -7.83
CA TYR A 140 -0.13 10.09 -7.50
C TYR A 140 0.59 9.15 -6.53
N ARG A 141 1.88 8.91 -6.71
CA ARG A 141 2.70 8.12 -5.78
C ARG A 141 2.68 8.75 -4.38
N SER A 142 2.82 10.07 -4.28
CA SER A 142 2.73 10.78 -3.01
C SER A 142 1.35 10.62 -2.36
N ALA A 143 0.27 10.79 -3.13
CA ALA A 143 -1.09 10.62 -2.63
C ALA A 143 -1.32 9.20 -2.07
N CYS A 144 -0.92 8.16 -2.81
CA CYS A 144 -1.01 6.76 -2.37
C CYS A 144 -0.13 6.49 -1.13
N TYR A 145 1.02 7.15 -1.00
CA TYR A 145 1.87 7.01 0.19
C TYR A 145 1.25 7.67 1.43
N GLN A 146 0.65 8.86 1.27
CA GLN A 146 0.05 9.58 2.40
C GLN A 146 -1.25 8.94 2.86
N ASN A 147 -2.02 8.38 1.93
CA ASN A 147 -3.22 7.62 2.22
C ASN A 147 -3.33 6.43 1.26
N PRO A 148 -2.85 5.23 1.67
CA PRO A 148 -2.88 4.02 0.85
C PRO A 148 -4.27 3.48 0.51
N LYS A 149 -5.34 4.04 1.10
CA LYS A 149 -6.71 3.57 0.91
C LYS A 149 -7.56 4.52 0.05
N VAL A 150 -6.92 5.33 -0.79
CA VAL A 150 -7.61 6.19 -1.78
C VAL A 150 -7.66 5.46 -3.12
N SER A 151 -8.79 4.82 -3.42
CA SER A 151 -8.98 4.00 -4.62
C SER A 151 -8.69 4.77 -5.91
N ASP A 152 -9.26 5.97 -6.05
CA ASP A 152 -9.09 6.83 -7.24
C ASP A 152 -7.61 7.14 -7.53
N ALA A 153 -6.80 7.36 -6.49
CA ALA A 153 -5.38 7.63 -6.65
C ALA A 153 -4.65 6.44 -7.28
N HIS A 154 -4.97 5.21 -6.87
CA HIS A 154 -4.39 3.99 -7.44
C HIS A 154 -4.79 3.81 -8.92
N LEU A 155 -6.06 4.01 -9.25
CA LEU A 155 -6.54 3.89 -10.63
C LEU A 155 -5.86 4.91 -11.56
N ALA A 156 -5.89 6.18 -11.17
CA ALA A 156 -5.31 7.26 -11.96
C ALA A 156 -3.79 7.11 -12.08
N TYR A 157 -3.13 6.64 -11.01
CA TYR A 157 -1.71 6.32 -11.03
C TYR A 157 -1.39 5.22 -12.06
N ALA A 158 -2.13 4.12 -12.04
CA ALA A 158 -1.94 2.99 -12.95
C ALA A 158 -2.05 3.43 -14.42
N ILE A 159 -3.08 4.24 -14.73
CA ILE A 159 -3.31 4.81 -16.06
C ILE A 159 -2.17 5.75 -16.46
N CYS A 160 -1.66 6.56 -15.54
CA CYS A 160 -0.56 7.49 -15.82
C CYS A 160 0.74 6.73 -16.14
N LEU A 161 1.03 5.64 -15.40
CA LEU A 161 2.17 4.77 -15.65
C LEU A 161 2.13 4.12 -17.04
N GLU A 162 0.96 3.73 -17.55
CA GLU A 162 0.82 3.18 -18.91
C GLU A 162 1.07 4.21 -20.03
N LYS A 163 0.87 5.49 -19.71
CA LYS A 163 1.13 6.61 -20.63
C LYS A 163 2.59 7.05 -20.61
N ASP A 164 3.35 6.70 -19.56
CA ASP A 164 4.76 7.04 -19.48
C ASP A 164 5.58 6.19 -20.46
N ARG A 165 6.51 6.85 -21.16
CA ARG A 165 7.30 6.24 -22.23
C ARG A 165 8.78 6.62 -22.08
N PRO A 166 9.72 5.71 -22.40
CA PRO A 166 9.50 4.31 -22.77
C PRO A 166 9.02 3.47 -21.59
N GLU A 167 8.25 2.42 -21.87
CA GLU A 167 7.79 1.49 -20.82
C GLU A 167 8.95 0.59 -20.37
N THR A 168 9.05 0.37 -19.07
CA THR A 168 10.02 -0.57 -18.47
C THR A 168 9.30 -1.69 -17.72
N GLY A 169 9.92 -2.87 -17.61
CA GLY A 169 9.37 -4.00 -16.86
C GLY A 169 8.90 -3.63 -15.44
N PRO A 170 9.71 -2.91 -14.64
CA PRO A 170 9.30 -2.43 -13.33
C PRO A 170 8.08 -1.49 -13.33
N GLN A 171 7.99 -0.55 -14.28
CA GLN A 171 6.83 0.36 -14.37
C GLN A 171 5.54 -0.38 -14.74
N LEU A 172 5.61 -1.38 -15.61
CA LEU A 172 4.47 -2.20 -15.99
C LEU A 172 3.95 -3.04 -14.81
N ARG A 173 4.85 -3.65 -14.04
CA ARG A 173 4.51 -4.35 -12.79
C ARG A 173 3.91 -3.39 -11.77
N LEU A 174 4.46 -2.19 -11.65
CA LEU A 174 3.94 -1.18 -10.75
C LEU A 174 2.51 -0.79 -11.17
N SER A 175 2.25 -0.54 -12.45
CA SER A 175 0.91 -0.25 -12.97
C SER A 175 -0.08 -1.40 -12.69
N SER A 176 0.32 -2.65 -12.96
CA SER A 176 -0.44 -3.86 -12.60
C SER A 176 -0.77 -3.92 -11.10
N SER A 177 0.22 -3.64 -10.24
CA SER A 177 0.03 -3.57 -8.78
C SER A 177 -0.97 -2.48 -8.36
N GLN A 178 -0.91 -1.30 -8.98
CA GLN A 178 -1.86 -0.21 -8.71
C GLN A 178 -3.29 -0.56 -9.14
N PHE A 179 -3.49 -1.25 -10.27
CA PHE A 179 -4.83 -1.76 -10.63
C PHE A 179 -5.35 -2.79 -9.63
N LYS A 180 -4.49 -3.70 -9.15
CA LYS A 180 -4.86 -4.66 -8.09
C LYS A 180 -5.27 -3.93 -6.80
N ALA A 181 -4.56 -2.87 -6.44
CA ALA A 181 -4.90 -2.03 -5.29
C ALA A 181 -6.28 -1.36 -5.43
N TYR A 182 -6.56 -0.77 -6.60
CA TYR A 182 -7.87 -0.19 -6.90
C TYR A 182 -9.00 -1.22 -6.74
N MET A 183 -8.85 -2.41 -7.32
CA MET A 183 -9.84 -3.48 -7.20
C MET A 183 -10.03 -3.97 -5.76
N ALA A 184 -8.96 -3.98 -4.96
CA ALA A 184 -9.03 -4.37 -3.55
C ALA A 184 -9.80 -3.36 -2.69
N LEU A 185 -9.77 -2.07 -3.06
CA LEU A 185 -10.50 -1.00 -2.37
C LEU A 185 -11.95 -0.84 -2.85
N GLU A 186 -12.26 -1.32 -4.06
CA GLU A 186 -13.59 -1.25 -4.67
C GLU A 186 -14.22 -2.65 -4.85
N PRO A 187 -14.59 -3.35 -3.77
CA PRO A 187 -15.15 -4.71 -3.87
C PRO A 187 -16.53 -4.77 -4.54
N SER A 188 -17.17 -3.62 -4.76
CA SER A 188 -18.49 -3.51 -5.37
C SER A 188 -18.46 -3.23 -6.89
N LEU A 189 -17.27 -3.31 -7.52
CA LEU A 189 -17.13 -3.10 -8.96
C LEU A 189 -18.01 -4.09 -9.76
N PRO A 190 -18.65 -3.64 -10.85
CA PRO A 190 -19.38 -4.52 -11.76
C PRO A 190 -18.48 -5.61 -12.33
N GLU A 191 -18.99 -6.84 -12.46
CA GLU A 191 -18.22 -8.00 -12.98
C GLU A 191 -17.53 -7.72 -14.33
N LYS A 192 -18.19 -6.93 -15.19
CA LYS A 192 -17.64 -6.50 -16.49
C LYS A 192 -16.38 -5.64 -16.33
N GLU A 193 -16.33 -4.78 -15.32
CA GLU A 193 -15.17 -3.92 -15.02
C GLU A 193 -14.06 -4.73 -14.38
N VAL A 194 -14.39 -5.59 -13.42
CA VAL A 194 -13.46 -6.56 -12.82
C VAL A 194 -12.77 -7.39 -13.90
N LYS A 195 -13.52 -7.94 -14.85
CA LYS A 195 -12.95 -8.72 -15.96
C LYS A 195 -12.01 -7.87 -16.83
N LYS A 196 -12.41 -6.66 -17.19
CA LYS A 196 -11.55 -5.74 -17.98
C LYS A 196 -10.25 -5.41 -17.27
N LEU A 197 -10.30 -5.15 -15.96
CA LEU A 197 -9.13 -4.82 -15.15
C LEU A 197 -8.20 -6.03 -15.03
N ASN A 198 -8.74 -7.24 -14.80
CA ASN A 198 -7.97 -8.48 -14.79
C ASN A 198 -7.28 -8.74 -16.13
N ASP A 199 -7.99 -8.60 -17.25
CA ASP A 199 -7.40 -8.73 -18.59
C ASP A 199 -6.27 -7.72 -18.81
N LYS A 200 -6.41 -6.51 -18.26
CA LYS A 200 -5.39 -5.45 -18.35
C LYS A 200 -4.16 -5.79 -17.51
N ILE A 201 -4.37 -6.21 -16.27
CA ILE A 201 -3.33 -6.68 -15.35
C ILE A 201 -2.50 -7.79 -16.00
N SER A 202 -3.14 -8.82 -16.55
CA SER A 202 -2.45 -9.94 -17.21
C SER A 202 -1.60 -9.46 -18.40
N LYS A 203 -2.11 -8.54 -19.22
CA LYS A 203 -1.35 -7.97 -20.35
C LYS A 203 -0.12 -7.18 -19.89
N LEU A 204 -0.24 -6.41 -18.81
CA LEU A 204 0.88 -5.65 -18.24
C LEU A 204 1.95 -6.59 -17.68
N ASP A 205 1.54 -7.61 -16.92
CA ASP A 205 2.44 -8.62 -16.35
C ASP A 205 3.16 -9.43 -17.44
N GLU A 206 2.45 -9.86 -18.48
CA GLU A 206 3.04 -10.55 -19.64
C GLU A 206 4.05 -9.67 -20.39
N LYS A 207 3.71 -8.38 -20.58
CA LYS A 207 4.58 -7.44 -21.29
C LYS A 207 5.84 -7.16 -20.49
N ALA A 208 5.72 -6.99 -19.16
CA ALA A 208 6.86 -6.87 -18.26
C ALA A 208 7.77 -8.10 -18.35
N PHE A 209 7.20 -9.30 -18.30
CA PHE A 209 7.95 -10.55 -18.41
C PHE A 209 8.71 -10.68 -19.74
N LYS A 210 8.08 -10.29 -20.86
CA LYS A 210 8.72 -10.28 -22.19
C LYS A 210 9.86 -9.27 -22.28
N LEU A 211 9.75 -8.11 -21.63
CA LEU A 211 10.83 -7.11 -21.58
C LEU A 211 12.04 -7.63 -20.80
N ASP A 212 11.79 -8.24 -19.64
CA ASP A 212 12.86 -8.80 -18.80
C ASP A 212 13.62 -9.93 -19.52
N GLN A 213 12.91 -10.79 -20.27
CA GLN A 213 13.58 -11.82 -21.10
C GLN A 213 14.47 -11.23 -22.19
N LYS A 214 14.06 -10.12 -22.81
CA LYS A 214 14.85 -9.43 -23.84
C LYS A 214 16.09 -8.77 -23.23
N GLU A 215 15.97 -8.18 -22.04
CA GLU A 215 17.11 -7.60 -21.33
C GLU A 215 18.09 -8.66 -20.81
N GLY A 216 17.59 -9.80 -20.33
CA GLY A 216 18.39 -10.94 -19.89
C GLY A 216 19.14 -11.64 -21.03
N SER A 217 18.50 -11.82 -22.18
CA SER A 217 19.12 -12.40 -23.38
C SER A 217 20.16 -11.46 -24.02
N GLY A 218 19.99 -10.14 -23.92
CA GLY A 218 20.97 -9.14 -24.38
C GLY A 218 22.27 -9.11 -23.56
N ARG A 219 22.22 -9.37 -22.24
CA ARG A 219 23.42 -9.41 -21.38
C ARG A 219 24.26 -10.69 -21.53
N SER A 220 23.68 -11.77 -22.05
CA SER A 220 24.36 -13.04 -22.33
C SER A 220 25.20 -13.03 -23.62
N GLY A 221 25.10 -11.97 -24.44
CA GLY A 221 25.75 -11.89 -25.76
C GLY A 221 27.19 -11.36 -25.78
N VAL A 222 27.68 -10.77 -24.69
CA VAL A 222 29.07 -10.27 -24.61
C VAL A 222 30.00 -11.43 -24.26
N LYS A 223 30.30 -12.28 -25.25
CA LYS A 223 31.50 -13.13 -25.20
C LYS A 223 32.70 -12.19 -25.01
N ARG A 224 33.24 -12.15 -23.79
CA ARG A 224 34.61 -11.64 -23.55
C ARG A 224 35.54 -12.48 -24.42
N ARG A 225 35.98 -11.92 -25.54
CA ARG A 225 37.16 -12.40 -26.25
C ARG A 225 38.35 -11.96 -25.41
N PHE A 226 38.95 -12.93 -24.72
CA PHE A 226 40.33 -12.84 -24.25
C PHE A 226 41.27 -13.09 -25.42
#